data_AF-A0A7C4H9P6-F1
#
_entry.id   AF-A0A7C4H9P6-F1
#
_cell.length_a   1.000
_cell.length_b   1.000
_cell.length_c   1.000
_cell.angle_alpha   90.00
_cell.angle_beta   90.00
_cell.angle_gamma   90.00
#
_symmetry.space_group_name_H-M   'P 1'
#
loop_
_entity.id
_entity.type
_entity.pdbx_description
1 polymer ?
#
loop_
_entity_poly.entity_id
_entity_poly.type
_entity_poly.pdbx_seq_one_letter_code
_entity_poly.pdbx_strand_id
1 'polypeptide(L)'
;NIEGKNLLGVTWSLTVFLGYSIPWIFFALTNPQVVQRLYMPRDKKAFRNMVFYFAIFGLLYTVIVTLIGLLYRGYIVLNNLRDLERELLSNRDSVTPSLLKNFNEFFASYVFISIIAAAVSTANSIILTVASVIVRELYERMVKKPVERISRIVTIISIVVMTILSLTVALLKPAFIVELSVISSVMLLPLAPITILGLYKKKRDGELYAITSLITGFAITLILSIVINPIRVIRESFINIPIVMWILIVSTIPLIPLIIERKQ
;
A
#
# COMPACT_ATOMS: atom_id res chain seq x y z
N ASN A 1 -13.08 -14.55 -36.15
CA ASN A 1 -11.60 -14.62 -36.14
C ASN A 1 -11.05 -14.03 -34.85
N ILE A 2 -10.94 -14.88 -33.82
CA ILE A 2 -10.33 -14.58 -32.51
C ILE A 2 -8.82 -14.89 -32.55
N GLU A 3 -8.41 -15.79 -33.45
CA GLU A 3 -7.02 -16.13 -33.72
C GLU A 3 -6.24 -14.92 -34.26
N GLY A 4 -5.19 -14.51 -33.54
CA GLY A 4 -4.29 -13.44 -33.93
C GLY A 4 -4.49 -12.09 -33.22
N LYS A 5 -5.61 -11.87 -32.52
CA LYS A 5 -5.76 -10.69 -31.65
C LYS A 5 -5.12 -10.99 -30.29
N ASN A 6 -4.14 -10.21 -29.87
CA ASN A 6 -3.56 -10.32 -28.53
C ASN A 6 -4.56 -9.79 -27.48
N LEU A 7 -5.56 -10.63 -27.16
CA LEU A 7 -6.71 -10.26 -26.33
C LEU A 7 -6.32 -10.01 -24.87
N LEU A 8 -5.35 -10.77 -24.37
CA LEU A 8 -4.95 -10.71 -22.96
C LEU A 8 -3.73 -9.83 -22.73
N GLY A 9 -2.78 -9.74 -23.67
CA GLY A 9 -1.64 -8.82 -23.61
C GLY A 9 -0.90 -8.77 -22.27
N VAL A 10 -0.96 -9.81 -21.44
CA VAL A 10 -0.38 -9.80 -20.09
C VAL A 10 1.12 -10.01 -20.24
N THR A 11 1.87 -8.91 -20.30
CA THR A 11 3.33 -8.89 -20.46
C THR A 11 4.06 -8.56 -19.16
N TRP A 12 3.50 -8.96 -18.00
CA TRP A 12 4.20 -8.75 -16.73
C TRP A 12 5.24 -9.85 -16.57
N SER A 13 6.51 -9.46 -16.51
CA SER A 13 7.58 -10.37 -16.11
C SER A 13 7.37 -10.78 -14.65
N LEU A 14 7.91 -11.94 -14.27
CA LEU A 14 7.88 -12.40 -12.88
C LEU A 14 8.48 -11.34 -11.93
N THR A 15 9.51 -10.62 -12.38
CA THR A 15 10.11 -9.50 -11.65
C THR A 15 9.11 -8.41 -11.31
N VAL A 16 8.34 -7.95 -12.31
CA VAL A 16 7.31 -6.93 -12.11
C VAL A 16 6.24 -7.46 -11.16
N PHE A 17 5.75 -8.68 -11.38
CA PHE A 17 4.76 -9.28 -10.50
C PHE A 17 5.23 -9.33 -9.03
N LEU A 18 6.46 -9.77 -8.78
CA LEU A 18 7.04 -9.83 -7.44
C LEU A 18 7.23 -8.43 -6.84
N GLY A 19 7.72 -7.46 -7.62
CA GLY A 19 7.87 -6.08 -7.16
C GLY A 19 6.55 -5.44 -6.74
N TYR A 20 5.46 -5.73 -7.46
CA TYR A 20 4.12 -5.29 -7.09
C TYR A 20 3.50 -6.09 -5.94
N SER A 21 3.89 -7.34 -5.69
CA SER A 21 3.22 -8.23 -4.72
C SER A 21 3.90 -8.28 -3.35
N ILE A 22 5.24 -8.29 -3.30
CA ILE A 22 6.02 -8.44 -2.05
C ILE A 22 5.62 -7.41 -0.97
N PRO A 23 5.50 -6.11 -1.28
CA PRO A 23 5.10 -5.13 -0.26
C PRO A 23 3.74 -5.42 0.37
N TRP A 24 2.80 -5.98 -0.41
CA TRP A 24 1.46 -6.30 0.06
C TRP A 24 1.41 -7.49 1.01
N ILE A 25 2.34 -8.44 0.89
CA ILE A 25 2.44 -9.58 1.82
C ILE A 25 2.62 -9.09 3.26
N PHE A 26 3.40 -8.01 3.44
CA PHE A 26 3.68 -7.44 4.75
C PHE A 26 2.77 -6.27 5.13
N PHE A 27 1.79 -5.92 4.28
CA PHE A 27 0.94 -4.75 4.45
C PHE A 27 0.26 -4.70 5.83
N ALA A 28 -0.24 -5.85 6.29
CA ALA A 28 -0.92 -5.95 7.59
C ALA A 28 -0.01 -5.70 8.80
N LEU A 29 1.31 -5.86 8.64
CA LEU A 29 2.32 -5.67 9.68
C LEU A 29 2.97 -4.28 9.61
N THR A 30 3.08 -3.70 8.42
CA THR A 30 3.81 -2.45 8.20
C THR A 30 2.93 -1.20 8.29
N ASN A 31 1.65 -1.31 7.93
CA ASN A 31 0.75 -0.16 7.86
C ASN A 31 0.05 0.12 9.19
N PRO A 32 0.30 1.26 9.86
CA PRO A 32 -0.23 1.53 11.20
C PRO A 32 -1.76 1.43 11.32
N GLN A 33 -2.50 1.92 10.31
CA GLN A 33 -3.96 1.88 10.27
C GLN A 33 -4.53 0.45 10.21
N VAL A 34 -3.75 -0.51 9.69
CA VAL A 34 -4.15 -1.92 9.64
C VAL A 34 -3.72 -2.63 10.92
N VAL A 35 -2.50 -2.37 11.38
CA VAL A 35 -1.96 -2.90 12.63
C VAL A 35 -2.89 -2.59 13.80
N GLN A 36 -3.42 -1.36 13.88
CA GLN A 36 -4.39 -0.99 14.91
C GLN A 36 -5.62 -1.90 14.93
N ARG A 37 -6.13 -2.31 13.75
CA ARG A 37 -7.29 -3.19 13.65
C ARG A 37 -6.99 -4.62 14.09
N LEU A 38 -5.73 -5.06 14.04
CA LEU A 38 -5.33 -6.38 14.53
C LEU A 38 -5.49 -6.53 16.05
N TYR A 39 -5.46 -5.42 16.80
CA TYR A 39 -5.62 -5.39 18.26
C TYR A 39 -7.06 -5.16 18.74
N MET A 40 -8.00 -4.96 17.82
CA MET A 40 -9.42 -4.69 18.13
C MET A 40 -10.28 -5.92 18.47
N PRO A 41 -10.03 -7.14 17.93
CA PRO A 41 -10.85 -8.31 18.24
C PRO A 41 -10.84 -8.64 19.74
N ARG A 42 -12.03 -8.91 20.28
CA ARG A 42 -12.23 -9.21 21.71
C ARG A 42 -11.55 -10.49 22.18
N ASP A 43 -11.34 -11.45 21.27
CA ASP A 43 -10.85 -12.79 21.59
C ASP A 43 -10.15 -13.44 20.38
N LYS A 44 -9.41 -14.53 20.63
CA LYS A 44 -8.63 -15.24 19.61
C LYS A 44 -9.49 -15.81 18.45
N LYS A 45 -10.71 -16.26 18.73
CA LYS A 45 -11.63 -16.78 17.71
C LYS A 45 -12.11 -15.63 16.81
N ALA A 46 -12.48 -14.49 17.41
CA ALA A 46 -12.81 -13.29 16.65
C ALA A 46 -11.66 -12.81 15.76
N PHE A 47 -10.43 -12.81 16.28
CA PHE A 47 -9.23 -12.49 15.49
C PHE A 47 -9.04 -13.43 14.29
N ARG A 48 -9.09 -14.75 14.52
CA ARG A 48 -8.93 -15.74 13.44
C ARG A 48 -10.01 -15.60 12.37
N ASN A 49 -11.26 -15.37 12.79
CA ASN A 49 -12.37 -15.16 11.87
C ASN A 49 -12.19 -13.88 11.05
N MET A 50 -11.76 -12.79 11.68
CA MET A 50 -11.46 -11.54 10.98
C MET A 50 -10.41 -11.75 9.89
N VAL A 51 -9.29 -12.40 10.22
CA VAL A 51 -8.22 -12.70 9.25
C VAL A 51 -8.72 -13.59 8.12
N PHE A 52 -9.49 -14.64 8.43
CA PHE A 52 -10.04 -15.56 7.44
C PHE A 52 -11.02 -14.88 6.48
N TYR A 53 -11.98 -14.13 7.00
CA TYR A 53 -12.94 -13.40 6.17
C TYR A 53 -12.27 -12.31 5.34
N PHE A 54 -11.27 -11.61 5.91
CA PHE A 54 -10.49 -10.62 5.16
C PHE A 54 -9.73 -11.27 3.99
N ALA A 55 -9.11 -12.44 4.21
CA ALA A 55 -8.40 -13.16 3.15
C ALA A 55 -9.33 -13.62 2.03
N ILE A 56 -10.49 -14.22 2.35
CA ILE A 56 -11.47 -14.65 1.35
C ILE A 56 -12.05 -13.46 0.61
N PHE A 57 -12.48 -12.43 1.33
CA PHE A 57 -13.05 -11.23 0.72
C PHE A 57 -12.02 -10.55 -0.21
N GLY A 58 -10.78 -10.38 0.26
CA GLY A 58 -9.70 -9.82 -0.54
C GLY A 58 -9.45 -10.61 -1.80
N LEU A 59 -9.33 -11.94 -1.70
CA LEU A 59 -9.10 -12.81 -2.86
C LEU A 59 -10.26 -12.75 -3.86
N LEU A 60 -11.51 -12.90 -3.39
CA LEU A 60 -12.69 -12.84 -4.25
C LEU A 60 -12.81 -11.48 -4.94
N TYR A 61 -12.61 -10.39 -4.19
CA TYR A 61 -12.67 -9.04 -4.74
C TYR A 61 -11.60 -8.81 -5.80
N THR A 62 -10.35 -9.26 -5.56
CA THR A 62 -9.27 -9.19 -6.54
C THR A 62 -9.62 -9.98 -7.81
N VAL A 63 -10.11 -11.21 -7.69
CA VAL A 63 -10.50 -12.03 -8.85
C VAL A 63 -11.63 -11.35 -9.63
N ILE A 64 -12.67 -10.87 -8.96
CA ILE A 64 -13.81 -10.22 -9.61
C ILE A 64 -13.37 -8.96 -10.38
N VAL A 65 -12.64 -8.05 -9.72
CA VAL A 65 -12.25 -6.77 -10.35
C VAL A 65 -11.25 -6.97 -11.49
N THR A 66 -10.30 -7.91 -11.34
CA THR A 66 -9.34 -8.23 -12.41
C THR A 66 -10.02 -8.87 -13.62
N LEU A 67 -10.95 -9.81 -13.39
CA LEU A 67 -11.74 -10.41 -14.46
C LEU A 67 -12.58 -9.36 -15.19
N ILE A 68 -13.25 -8.46 -14.48
CA ILE A 68 -14.02 -7.36 -15.09
C ILE A 68 -13.12 -6.49 -15.98
N GLY A 69 -11.93 -6.13 -15.52
CA GLY A 69 -10.96 -5.36 -16.31
C GLY A 69 -10.50 -6.10 -17.57
N LEU A 70 -10.20 -7.40 -17.46
CA LEU A 70 -9.82 -8.25 -18.60
C LEU A 70 -10.97 -8.42 -19.60
N LEU A 71 -12.20 -8.60 -19.13
CA LEU A 71 -13.39 -8.68 -19.98
C LEU A 71 -13.63 -7.35 -20.72
N TYR A 72 -13.48 -6.22 -20.04
CA TYR A 72 -13.61 -4.91 -20.68
C TYR A 72 -12.53 -4.69 -21.75
N ARG A 73 -11.30 -5.10 -21.48
CA ARG A 73 -10.22 -5.12 -22.47
C ARG A 73 -10.58 -5.98 -23.68
N GLY A 74 -11.10 -7.19 -23.45
CA GLY A 74 -11.58 -8.07 -24.52
C GLY A 74 -12.67 -7.43 -25.37
N TYR A 75 -13.65 -6.78 -24.74
CA TYR A 75 -14.71 -6.03 -25.42
C TYR A 75 -14.14 -4.93 -26.35
N ILE A 76 -13.17 -4.14 -25.88
CA ILE A 76 -12.54 -3.07 -26.66
C ILE A 76 -11.84 -3.62 -27.91
N VAL A 77 -11.05 -4.71 -27.76
CA VAL A 77 -10.27 -5.31 -28.84
C VAL A 77 -11.16 -6.04 -29.86
N LEU A 78 -12.25 -6.67 -29.40
CA LEU A 78 -13.22 -7.34 -30.27
C LEU A 78 -13.98 -6.34 -31.13
N ASN A 79 -14.42 -5.21 -30.56
CA ASN A 79 -15.14 -4.15 -31.26
C ASN A 79 -14.22 -3.15 -32.00
N ASN A 80 -12.90 -3.39 -32.02
CA ASN A 80 -11.92 -2.57 -32.74
C ASN A 80 -11.89 -1.08 -32.31
N LEU A 81 -12.15 -0.82 -31.02
CA LEU A 81 -12.21 0.52 -30.43
C LEU A 81 -10.79 1.06 -30.14
N ARG A 82 -10.01 1.29 -31.20
CA ARG A 82 -8.58 1.63 -31.13
C ARG A 82 -8.28 2.96 -30.44
N ASP A 83 -9.15 3.95 -30.58
CA ASP A 83 -8.96 5.26 -29.95
C ASP A 83 -9.15 5.18 -28.44
N LEU A 84 -10.21 4.48 -28.00
CA LEU A 84 -10.48 4.21 -26.59
C LEU A 84 -9.37 3.34 -25.97
N GLU A 85 -8.87 2.34 -26.70
CA GLU A 85 -7.73 1.54 -26.29
C GLU A 85 -6.49 2.41 -26.01
N ARG A 86 -6.14 3.31 -26.93
CA ARG A 86 -4.98 4.20 -26.77
C ARG A 86 -5.14 5.15 -25.58
N GLU A 87 -6.35 5.68 -25.40
CA GLU A 87 -6.67 6.56 -24.27
C GLU A 87 -6.49 5.83 -22.92
N LEU A 88 -7.05 4.62 -22.79
CA LEU A 88 -6.98 3.84 -21.55
C LEU A 88 -5.58 3.27 -21.25
N LEU A 89 -4.76 3.05 -22.29
CA LEU A 89 -3.35 2.69 -22.11
C LEU A 89 -2.52 3.86 -21.58
N SER A 90 -2.85 5.09 -22.00
CA SER A 90 -2.22 6.32 -21.48
C SER A 90 -2.69 6.67 -20.07
N ASN A 91 -3.99 6.48 -19.79
CA ASN A 91 -4.57 6.75 -18.47
C ASN A 91 -5.23 5.48 -17.89
N ARG A 92 -4.42 4.63 -17.26
CA ARG A 92 -4.88 3.35 -16.72
C ARG A 92 -5.90 3.49 -15.57
N ASP A 93 -5.88 4.63 -14.87
CA ASP A 93 -6.81 4.90 -13.78
C ASP A 93 -8.23 5.23 -14.28
N SER A 94 -8.41 5.54 -15.57
CA SER A 94 -9.72 5.83 -16.16
C SER A 94 -10.48 4.59 -16.65
N VAL A 95 -9.91 3.38 -16.53
CA VAL A 95 -10.55 2.12 -16.96
C VAL A 95 -11.89 1.90 -16.27
N THR A 96 -11.94 1.99 -14.93
CA THR A 96 -13.20 1.78 -14.19
C THR A 96 -14.23 2.88 -14.49
N PRO A 97 -13.90 4.19 -14.47
CA PRO A 97 -14.82 5.24 -14.91
C PRO A 97 -15.36 5.04 -16.34
N SER A 98 -14.49 4.64 -17.28
CA SER A 98 -14.86 4.38 -18.67
C SER A 98 -15.84 3.21 -18.79
N LEU A 99 -15.62 2.13 -18.04
CA LEU A 99 -16.53 1.00 -17.98
C LEU A 99 -17.91 1.42 -17.44
N LEU A 100 -17.95 2.17 -16.34
CA LEU A 100 -19.20 2.59 -15.71
C LEU A 100 -20.05 3.50 -16.61
N LYS A 101 -19.42 4.32 -17.46
CA LYS A 101 -20.13 5.17 -18.45
C LYS A 101 -20.91 4.35 -19.48
N ASN A 102 -20.49 3.12 -19.76
CA ASN A 102 -21.16 2.24 -20.71
C ASN A 102 -22.21 1.32 -20.05
N PHE A 103 -22.38 1.42 -18.73
CA PHE A 103 -23.34 0.64 -17.96
C PHE A 103 -24.65 1.42 -17.74
N ASN A 104 -25.70 0.71 -17.33
CA ASN A 104 -26.95 1.35 -16.92
C ASN A 104 -26.71 2.35 -15.77
N GLU A 105 -27.31 3.54 -15.89
CA GLU A 105 -27.08 4.68 -15.00
C GLU A 105 -27.29 4.33 -13.52
N PHE A 106 -28.35 3.58 -13.19
CA PHE A 106 -28.66 3.23 -11.80
C PHE A 106 -27.55 2.39 -11.17
N PHE A 107 -27.12 1.32 -11.85
CA PHE A 107 -26.05 0.46 -11.36
C PHE A 107 -24.69 1.17 -11.37
N ALA A 108 -24.43 1.99 -12.39
CA ALA A 108 -23.20 2.77 -12.49
C ALA A 108 -23.08 3.76 -11.31
N SER A 109 -24.14 4.49 -10.99
CA SER A 109 -24.19 5.41 -9.83
C SER A 109 -24.02 4.66 -8.51
N TYR A 110 -24.67 3.52 -8.33
CA TYR A 110 -24.55 2.72 -7.10
C TYR A 110 -23.11 2.24 -6.86
N VAL A 111 -22.46 1.70 -7.90
CA VAL A 111 -21.06 1.26 -7.83
C VAL A 111 -20.13 2.45 -7.60
N PHE A 112 -20.35 3.57 -8.30
CA PHE A 112 -19.54 4.76 -8.14
C PHE A 112 -19.58 5.34 -6.73
N ILE A 113 -20.78 5.46 -6.15
CA ILE A 113 -20.97 5.92 -4.75
C ILE A 113 -20.27 4.95 -3.78
N SER A 114 -20.36 3.64 -4.03
CA SER A 114 -19.70 2.63 -3.19
C SER A 114 -18.17 2.76 -3.23
N ILE A 115 -17.59 3.00 -4.40
CA ILE A 115 -16.14 3.24 -4.56
C ILE A 115 -15.72 4.51 -3.81
N ILE A 116 -16.47 5.60 -3.94
CA ILE A 116 -16.18 6.85 -3.22
C ILE A 116 -16.27 6.63 -1.70
N ALA A 117 -17.34 5.99 -1.22
CA ALA A 117 -17.51 5.70 0.20
C ALA A 117 -16.35 4.86 0.76
N ALA A 118 -15.93 3.83 0.03
CA ALA A 118 -14.77 3.01 0.40
C ALA A 118 -13.47 3.83 0.43
N ALA A 119 -13.22 4.67 -0.59
CA ALA A 119 -12.04 5.54 -0.64
C ALA A 119 -12.01 6.54 0.52
N VAL A 120 -13.12 7.21 0.82
CA VAL A 120 -13.24 8.17 1.93
C VAL A 120 -13.04 7.46 3.28
N SER A 121 -13.60 6.27 3.48
CA SER A 121 -13.41 5.51 4.72
C SER A 121 -11.94 5.13 4.97
N THR A 122 -11.20 4.85 3.88
CA THR A 122 -9.78 4.53 3.92
C THR A 122 -8.94 5.78 4.20
N ALA A 123 -9.20 6.87 3.47
CA ALA A 123 -8.52 8.14 3.65
C ALA A 123 -8.70 8.67 5.09
N ASN A 124 -9.92 8.65 5.61
CA ASN A 124 -10.22 9.07 6.99
C ASN A 124 -9.43 8.25 8.02
N SER A 125 -9.36 6.92 7.83
CA SER A 125 -8.63 6.04 8.74
C SER A 125 -7.12 6.33 8.74
N ILE A 126 -6.53 6.58 7.57
CA ILE A 126 -5.10 6.89 7.43
C ILE A 126 -4.79 8.27 8.03
N ILE A 127 -5.55 9.30 7.64
CA ILE A 127 -5.33 10.68 8.11
C ILE A 127 -5.48 10.74 9.64
N LEU A 128 -6.51 10.11 10.21
CA LEU A 128 -6.71 10.06 11.64
C LEU A 128 -5.56 9.33 12.35
N THR A 129 -5.06 8.25 11.76
CA THR A 129 -3.92 7.50 12.31
C THR A 129 -2.68 8.37 12.36
N VAL A 130 -2.33 9.05 11.26
CA VAL A 130 -1.16 9.95 11.21
C VAL A 130 -1.32 11.12 12.17
N ALA A 131 -2.49 11.76 12.19
CA ALA A 131 -2.77 12.86 13.13
C ALA A 131 -2.66 12.42 14.59
N SER A 132 -3.12 11.21 14.93
CA SER A 132 -3.00 10.66 16.28
C SER A 132 -1.53 10.38 16.66
N VAL A 133 -0.72 9.91 15.71
CA VAL A 133 0.73 9.73 15.92
C VAL A 133 1.41 11.07 16.15
N ILE A 134 1.09 12.10 15.36
CA ILE A 134 1.65 13.44 15.55
C ILE A 134 1.34 13.96 16.95
N VAL A 135 0.08 13.85 17.40
CA VAL A 135 -0.29 14.36 18.73
C VAL A 135 0.39 13.60 19.84
N ARG A 136 0.37 12.26 19.81
CA ARG A 136 0.96 11.44 20.88
C ARG A 136 2.48 11.54 20.93
N GLU A 137 3.15 11.44 19.77
CA GLU A 137 4.62 11.35 19.71
C GLU A 137 5.32 12.70 19.63
N LEU A 138 4.74 13.71 18.96
CA LEU A 138 5.37 15.03 18.84
C LEU A 138 4.87 16.01 19.91
N TYR A 139 3.58 16.03 20.23
CA TYR A 139 3.05 17.00 21.21
C TYR A 139 3.09 16.43 22.64
N GLU A 140 2.34 15.36 22.93
CA GLU A 140 2.13 14.88 24.29
C GLU A 140 3.41 14.34 24.93
N ARG A 141 4.30 13.74 24.14
CA ARG A 141 5.60 13.27 24.62
C ARG A 141 6.58 14.40 24.98
N MET A 142 6.44 15.57 24.37
CA MET A 142 7.32 16.73 24.64
C MET A 142 6.82 17.60 25.80
N VAL A 143 5.55 17.47 26.19
CA VAL A 143 4.92 18.32 27.21
C VAL A 143 4.70 17.54 28.51
N LYS A 144 5.19 18.08 29.64
CA LYS A 144 5.09 17.41 30.96
C LYS A 144 3.66 17.13 31.43
N LYS A 145 2.70 18.00 31.06
CA LYS A 145 1.28 17.88 31.41
C LYS A 145 0.43 18.29 30.19
N PRO A 146 0.12 17.36 29.27
CA PRO A 146 -0.68 17.67 28.10
C PRO A 146 -2.09 18.09 28.52
N VAL A 147 -2.62 19.13 27.86
CA VAL A 147 -3.99 19.62 28.08
C VAL A 147 -4.87 19.06 26.98
N GLU A 148 -5.94 18.34 27.33
CA GLU A 148 -6.82 17.66 26.38
C GLU A 148 -7.34 18.60 25.27
N ARG A 149 -7.73 19.82 25.63
CA ARG A 149 -8.19 20.84 24.66
C ARG A 149 -7.11 21.17 23.63
N ILE A 150 -5.84 21.25 24.04
CA ILE A 150 -4.73 21.53 23.14
C ILE A 150 -4.43 20.29 22.29
N SER A 151 -4.37 19.09 22.86
CA SER A 151 -4.22 17.84 22.10
C SER A 151 -5.28 17.74 21.00
N ARG A 152 -6.54 18.02 21.31
CA ARG A 152 -7.64 18.04 20.32
C ARG A 152 -7.42 19.06 19.21
N ILE A 153 -6.96 20.28 19.53
CA ILE A 153 -6.66 21.31 18.53
C ILE A 153 -5.51 20.85 17.63
N VAL A 154 -4.42 20.30 18.19
CA VAL A 154 -3.31 19.77 17.40
C VAL A 154 -3.76 18.62 16.51
N THR A 155 -4.65 17.74 16.98
CA THR A 155 -5.25 16.68 16.14
C THR A 155 -6.01 17.29 14.95
N ILE A 156 -6.90 18.25 15.19
CA ILE A 156 -7.70 18.88 14.13
C ILE A 156 -6.81 19.58 13.11
N ILE A 157 -5.81 20.35 13.56
CA ILE A 157 -4.84 21.02 12.67
C ILE A 157 -4.09 19.98 11.85
N SER A 158 -3.61 18.89 12.48
CA SER A 158 -2.91 17.81 11.78
C SER A 158 -3.78 17.15 10.71
N ILE A 159 -5.07 16.91 10.99
CA ILE A 159 -6.03 16.37 10.01
C ILE A 159 -6.17 17.33 8.82
N VAL A 160 -6.36 18.63 9.07
CA VAL A 160 -6.53 19.64 8.02
C VAL A 160 -5.28 19.73 7.15
N VAL A 161 -4.10 19.81 7.77
CA VAL A 161 -2.81 19.86 7.04
C VAL A 161 -2.62 18.60 6.20
N MET A 162 -2.80 17.41 6.75
CA MET A 162 -2.68 16.15 6.01
C MET A 162 -3.69 16.04 4.86
N THR A 163 -4.90 16.58 5.04
CA THR A 163 -5.93 16.62 3.99
C THR A 163 -5.50 17.55 2.85
N ILE A 164 -5.00 18.75 3.15
CA ILE A 164 -4.51 19.69 2.14
C ILE A 164 -3.33 19.08 1.37
N LEU A 165 -2.35 18.50 2.08
CA LEU A 165 -1.20 17.85 1.43
C LEU A 165 -1.64 16.70 0.51
N SER A 166 -2.58 15.87 0.97
CA SER A 166 -3.13 14.76 0.17
C SER A 166 -3.87 15.28 -1.07
N LEU A 167 -4.64 16.37 -0.94
CA LEU A 167 -5.32 17.02 -2.06
C LEU A 167 -4.30 17.56 -3.08
N THR A 168 -3.23 18.21 -2.62
CA THR A 168 -2.17 18.71 -3.51
C THR A 168 -1.54 17.57 -4.31
N VAL A 169 -1.19 16.46 -3.66
CA VAL A 169 -0.63 15.28 -4.35
C VAL A 169 -1.65 14.68 -5.34
N ALA A 170 -2.92 14.61 -4.96
CA ALA A 170 -3.99 14.11 -5.83
C ALA A 170 -4.20 14.97 -7.08
N LEU A 171 -4.03 16.29 -6.98
CA LEU A 171 -4.11 17.22 -8.12
C LEU A 171 -2.88 17.11 -9.05
N LEU A 172 -1.70 16.83 -8.50
CA LEU A 172 -0.47 16.69 -9.28
C LEU A 172 -0.43 15.41 -10.13
N LYS A 173 -1.14 14.35 -9.71
CA LYS A 173 -1.19 13.03 -10.40
C LYS A 173 0.20 12.51 -10.83
N PRO A 174 1.16 12.39 -9.90
CA PRO A 174 2.56 12.10 -10.24
C PRO A 174 2.80 10.71 -10.85
N ALA A 175 1.92 9.74 -10.57
CA ALA A 175 1.95 8.39 -11.13
C ALA A 175 0.56 7.75 -11.01
N PHE A 176 0.39 6.53 -11.54
CA PHE A 176 -0.86 5.79 -11.42
C PHE A 176 -1.17 5.44 -9.96
N ILE A 177 -2.45 5.35 -9.60
CA ILE A 177 -2.90 5.09 -8.22
C ILE A 177 -2.25 3.82 -7.65
N VAL A 178 -2.19 2.75 -8.45
CA VAL A 178 -1.58 1.47 -8.04
C VAL A 178 -0.09 1.60 -7.76
N GLU A 179 0.64 2.42 -8.52
CA GLU A 179 2.08 2.61 -8.37
C GLU A 179 2.40 3.39 -7.11
N LEU A 180 1.68 4.49 -6.88
CA LEU A 180 1.82 5.29 -5.66
C LEU A 180 1.54 4.46 -4.40
N SER A 181 0.51 3.62 -4.44
CA SER A 181 0.17 2.71 -3.34
C SER A 181 1.28 1.68 -3.06
N VAL A 182 1.87 1.12 -4.11
CA VAL A 182 2.96 0.13 -3.98
C VAL A 182 4.24 0.81 -3.48
N ILE A 183 4.64 1.96 -4.02
CA ILE A 183 5.82 2.72 -3.55
C ILE A 183 5.68 3.07 -2.07
N SER A 184 4.51 3.54 -1.64
CA SER A 184 4.25 3.81 -0.22
C SER A 184 4.47 2.56 0.63
N SER A 185 4.03 1.39 0.17
CA SER A 185 4.25 0.12 0.87
C SER A 185 5.71 -0.35 0.83
N VAL A 186 6.45 -0.09 -0.25
CA VAL A 186 7.90 -0.37 -0.35
C VAL A 186 8.68 0.47 0.67
N MET A 187 8.33 1.75 0.84
CA MET A 187 8.97 2.62 1.84
C MET A 187 8.75 2.14 3.28
N LEU A 188 7.63 1.47 3.57
CA LEU A 188 7.33 0.89 4.87
C LEU A 188 7.84 -0.55 5.04
N LEU A 189 8.33 -1.18 3.97
CA LEU A 189 8.80 -2.57 3.97
C LEU A 189 9.89 -2.88 5.03
N PRO A 190 10.83 -1.97 5.36
CA PRO A 190 11.82 -2.20 6.42
C PRO A 190 11.21 -2.49 7.80
N LEU A 191 9.97 -2.05 8.05
CA LEU A 191 9.27 -2.37 9.30
C LEU A 191 8.92 -3.86 9.41
N ALA A 192 8.74 -4.57 8.29
CA ALA A 192 8.34 -5.97 8.28
C ALA A 192 9.30 -6.89 9.07
N PRO A 193 10.62 -6.95 8.75
CA PRO A 193 11.54 -7.80 9.51
C PRO A 193 11.69 -7.32 10.96
N ILE A 194 11.62 -6.02 11.23
CA ILE A 194 11.68 -5.46 12.60
C ILE A 194 10.48 -5.96 13.43
N THR A 195 9.26 -5.83 12.90
CA THR A 195 8.05 -6.27 13.59
C THR A 195 8.04 -7.79 13.80
N ILE A 196 8.42 -8.57 12.79
CA ILE A 196 8.49 -10.04 12.90
C ILE A 196 9.48 -10.43 14.01
N LEU A 197 10.70 -9.87 14.00
CA LEU A 197 11.69 -10.18 15.04
C LEU A 197 11.24 -9.72 16.43
N GLY A 198 10.61 -8.55 16.54
CA GLY A 198 10.06 -8.06 17.81
C GLY A 198 8.97 -8.97 18.40
N LEU A 199 8.20 -9.66 17.55
CA LEU A 199 7.21 -10.65 17.98
C LEU A 199 7.87 -11.94 18.51
N TYR A 200 8.98 -12.37 17.93
CA TYR A 200 9.69 -13.60 18.34
C TYR A 200 10.69 -13.39 19.48
N LYS A 201 11.37 -12.25 19.54
CA LYS A 201 12.41 -11.93 20.52
C LYS A 201 12.08 -10.60 21.23
N LYS A 202 11.59 -10.68 22.46
CA LYS A 202 11.47 -9.53 23.37
C LYS A 202 12.82 -9.23 24.04
N LYS A 203 13.81 -8.76 23.28
CA LYS A 203 15.09 -8.32 23.85
C LYS A 203 15.11 -6.79 24.00
N ARG A 204 15.57 -6.31 25.17
CA ARG A 204 15.73 -4.87 25.47
C ARG A 204 16.85 -4.21 24.64
N ASP A 205 17.85 -4.98 24.22
CA ASP A 205 19.05 -4.43 23.58
C ASP A 205 18.95 -4.36 22.03
N GLY A 206 17.75 -4.61 21.49
CA GLY A 206 17.51 -4.63 20.04
C GLY A 206 17.19 -3.29 19.39
N GLU A 207 17.04 -2.22 20.18
CA GLU A 207 16.58 -0.92 19.69
C GLU A 207 17.50 -0.32 18.64
N LEU A 208 18.82 -0.33 18.87
CA LEU A 208 19.80 0.22 17.92
C LEU A 208 19.78 -0.52 16.57
N TYR A 209 19.69 -1.85 16.60
CA TYR A 209 19.60 -2.68 15.39
C TYR A 209 18.28 -2.45 14.63
N ALA A 210 17.17 -2.26 15.35
CA ALA A 210 15.88 -1.93 14.75
C ALA A 210 15.90 -0.53 14.09
N ILE A 211 16.44 0.47 14.77
CA ILE A 211 16.55 1.84 14.24
C ILE A 211 17.46 1.87 13.00
N THR A 212 18.63 1.22 13.07
CA THR A 212 19.56 1.15 11.93
C THR A 212 18.93 0.42 10.74
N SER A 213 18.27 -0.72 10.96
CA SER A 213 17.48 -1.42 9.94
C SER A 213 16.45 -0.53 9.26
N LEU A 214 15.66 0.21 10.05
CA LEU A 214 14.63 1.11 9.55
C LEU A 214 15.23 2.25 8.73
N ILE A 215 16.24 2.93 9.26
CA ILE A 215 16.91 4.06 8.59
C ILE A 215 17.58 3.60 7.30
N THR A 216 18.34 2.50 7.34
CA THR A 216 19.03 1.97 6.15
C THR A 216 18.02 1.57 5.07
N GLY A 217 16.98 0.83 5.43
CA GLY A 217 15.95 0.40 4.47
C GLY A 217 15.18 1.57 3.86
N PHE A 218 14.78 2.54 4.68
CA PHE A 218 14.06 3.73 4.23
C PHE A 218 14.95 4.61 3.36
N ALA A 219 16.18 4.89 3.79
CA ALA A 219 17.13 5.72 3.05
C ALA A 219 17.46 5.12 1.68
N ILE A 220 17.72 3.81 1.60
CA ILE A 220 18.00 3.14 0.33
C ILE A 220 16.78 3.22 -0.60
N THR A 221 15.58 2.96 -0.08
CA THR A 221 14.35 3.09 -0.87
C THR A 221 14.18 4.51 -1.41
N LEU A 222 14.41 5.52 -0.57
CA LEU A 222 14.29 6.93 -0.93
C LEU A 222 15.34 7.34 -1.98
N ILE A 223 16.61 6.97 -1.77
CA ILE A 223 17.71 7.27 -2.69
C ILE A 223 17.44 6.62 -4.05
N LEU A 224 17.07 5.34 -4.08
CA LEU A 224 16.74 4.65 -5.34
C LEU A 224 15.53 5.31 -6.01
N SER A 225 14.50 5.67 -5.25
CA SER A 225 13.33 6.36 -5.79
C SER A 225 13.68 7.70 -6.46
N ILE A 226 14.66 8.43 -5.93
CA ILE A 226 15.13 9.71 -6.49
C ILE A 226 16.03 9.48 -7.70
N VAL A 227 16.98 8.54 -7.63
CA VAL A 227 18.02 8.35 -8.67
C VAL A 227 17.47 7.65 -9.91
N ILE A 228 16.71 6.57 -9.74
CA ILE A 228 16.24 5.74 -10.86
C ILE A 228 14.76 5.90 -11.17
N ASN A 229 14.00 6.75 -10.46
CA ASN A 229 12.54 6.90 -10.51
C ASN A 229 11.78 5.83 -9.69
N PRO A 230 10.73 6.22 -8.93
CA PRO A 230 9.98 5.30 -8.06
C PRO A 230 9.33 4.12 -8.80
N ILE A 231 8.90 4.30 -10.05
CA ILE A 231 8.25 3.23 -10.83
C ILE A 231 9.27 2.15 -11.23
N ARG A 232 10.51 2.55 -11.54
CA ARG A 232 11.57 1.60 -11.86
C ARG A 232 11.98 0.77 -10.65
N VAL A 233 11.95 1.34 -9.44
CA VAL A 233 12.15 0.57 -8.19
C VAL A 233 11.19 -0.62 -8.08
N ILE A 234 9.94 -0.47 -8.53
CA ILE A 234 8.96 -1.57 -8.50
C ILE A 234 9.21 -2.58 -9.62
N ARG A 235 9.60 -2.12 -10.81
CA ARG A 235 9.58 -2.94 -12.04
C ARG A 235 10.91 -3.59 -12.40
N GLU A 236 12.03 -3.02 -11.95
CA GLU A 236 13.36 -3.47 -12.32
C GLU A 236 13.93 -4.50 -11.33
N SER A 237 14.93 -5.24 -11.82
CA SER A 237 15.70 -6.20 -11.04
C SER A 237 17.18 -5.89 -11.12
N PHE A 238 17.88 -6.18 -10.04
CA PHE A 238 19.34 -6.23 -10.00
C PHE A 238 19.77 -7.67 -9.77
N ILE A 239 20.64 -8.21 -10.63
CA ILE A 239 21.10 -9.62 -10.59
C ILE A 239 19.89 -10.59 -10.56
N ASN A 240 18.93 -10.42 -11.48
CA ASN A 240 17.69 -11.22 -11.59
C ASN A 240 16.79 -11.24 -10.34
N ILE A 241 17.07 -10.41 -9.33
CA ILE A 241 16.25 -10.28 -8.13
C ILE A 241 15.56 -8.90 -8.16
N PRO A 242 14.25 -8.80 -7.93
CA PRO A 242 13.54 -7.52 -7.89
C PRO A 242 14.19 -6.54 -6.90
N ILE A 243 14.30 -5.26 -7.25
CA ILE A 243 14.90 -4.24 -6.37
C ILE A 243 14.17 -4.18 -5.02
N VAL A 244 12.84 -4.36 -5.01
CA VAL A 244 12.03 -4.45 -3.78
C VAL A 244 12.52 -5.56 -2.83
N MET A 245 12.96 -6.69 -3.37
CA MET A 245 13.51 -7.79 -2.56
C MET A 245 14.89 -7.42 -2.01
N TRP A 246 15.72 -6.72 -2.78
CA TRP A 246 16.98 -6.17 -2.27
C TRP A 246 16.77 -5.19 -1.13
N ILE A 247 15.75 -4.32 -1.20
CA ILE A 247 15.40 -3.42 -0.10
C ILE A 247 15.06 -4.21 1.18
N LEU A 248 14.29 -5.29 1.05
CA LEU A 248 13.97 -6.17 2.18
C LEU A 248 15.21 -6.87 2.73
N ILE A 249 16.09 -7.37 1.87
CA ILE A 249 17.33 -8.03 2.27
C ILE A 249 18.23 -7.04 3.02
N VAL A 250 18.50 -5.88 2.43
CA VAL A 250 19.42 -4.88 3.01
C VAL A 250 18.87 -4.32 4.31
N SER A 251 17.57 -4.08 4.42
CA SER A 251 16.95 -3.70 5.70
C SER A 251 17.04 -4.79 6.76
N THR A 252 17.15 -6.07 6.38
CA THR A 252 17.29 -7.18 7.34
C THR A 252 18.73 -7.36 7.83
N ILE A 253 19.75 -6.90 7.09
CA ILE A 253 21.17 -7.08 7.44
C ILE A 253 21.51 -6.55 8.85
N PRO A 254 21.13 -5.32 9.25
CA PRO A 254 21.41 -4.83 10.60
C PRO A 254 20.78 -5.67 11.72
N LEU A 255 19.76 -6.47 11.41
CA LEU A 255 19.07 -7.32 12.38
C LEU A 255 19.72 -8.70 12.56
N ILE A 256 20.69 -9.07 11.71
CA ILE A 256 21.35 -10.38 11.76
C ILE A 256 21.95 -10.71 13.14
N PRO A 257 22.66 -9.79 13.84
CA PRO A 257 23.18 -10.06 15.18
C PRO A 257 22.07 -10.47 16.17
N LEU A 258 20.92 -9.81 16.10
CA LEU A 258 19.76 -10.16 16.92
C LEU A 258 19.17 -11.53 16.56
N ILE A 259 19.29 -11.97 15.32
CA ILE A 259 18.82 -13.30 14.88
C ILE A 259 19.76 -14.39 15.41
N ILE A 260 21.07 -14.21 15.21
CA ILE A 260 22.12 -15.21 15.49
C ILE A 260 22.30 -15.45 16.99
N GLU A 261 22.09 -14.45 17.85
CA GLU A 261 22.10 -14.65 19.30
C GLU A 261 20.92 -15.53 19.76
N ARG A 262 21.06 -16.85 19.61
CA ARG A 262 20.23 -17.86 20.25
C ARG A 262 20.76 -18.10 21.67
N LYS A 263 19.83 -17.96 22.63
CA LYS A 263 19.87 -18.45 24.02
C LYS A 263 21.23 -19.07 24.43
N GLN A 264 22.08 -18.28 25.09
CA GLN A 264 22.74 -18.79 26.29
C GLN A 264 21.72 -18.70 27.43
#